data_AF-K1UAH6-F1
#
_entry.id   AF-K1UAH6-F1
#
_cell.length_a   1.000
_cell.length_b   1.000
_cell.length_c   1.000
_cell.angle_alpha   90.00
_cell.angle_beta   90.00
_cell.angle_gamma   90.00
#
_symmetry.space_group_name_H-M   'P 1'
#
loop_
_entity.id
_entity.type
_entity.pdbx_description
1 polymer ?
#
loop_
_entity_poly.entity_id
_entity_poly.type
_entity_poly.pdbx_seq_one_letter_code
_entity_poly.pdbx_strand_id
1 'polypeptide(L)'
;TSWYKKGFIAVKSNCSIQSYVPALHPLKEYGITKVLACTYQAISGAGKTFESWPEMVDNLIPFIGGEEEKSEQEPLKVWGHIEGDKIINASEPSITTQCLRVPVSDGHTAAVFVSFDKKPSKDDILKKWRDF
;
A
#
# COMPACT_ATOMS: atom_id res chain seq x y z
N THR A 1 2.98 36.69 16.28
CA THR A 1 3.39 35.68 15.27
C THR A 1 2.22 34.73 15.03
N SER A 2 1.46 34.94 13.94
CA SER A 2 0.08 34.45 13.74
C SER A 2 0.01 33.17 12.89
N TRP A 3 0.54 32.04 13.37
CA TRP A 3 0.39 30.75 12.68
C TRP A 3 -0.80 29.91 13.19
N TYR A 4 -1.41 30.29 14.32
CA TYR A 4 -2.56 29.62 14.94
C TYR A 4 -3.95 30.09 14.44
N LYS A 5 -4.03 30.90 13.36
CA LYS A 5 -5.31 31.40 12.81
C LYS A 5 -5.88 30.58 11.65
N LYS A 6 -5.18 29.58 11.13
CA LYS A 6 -5.65 28.71 10.03
C LYS A 6 -5.40 27.25 10.41
N GLY A 7 -6.43 26.41 10.33
CA GLY A 7 -6.31 24.97 10.50
C GLY A 7 -5.68 24.30 9.27
N PHE A 8 -5.13 23.10 9.46
CA PHE A 8 -4.57 22.27 8.39
C PHE A 8 -4.99 20.81 8.60
N ILE A 9 -5.22 20.09 7.51
CA ILE A 9 -5.58 18.68 7.53
C ILE A 9 -4.49 17.91 6.77
N ALA A 10 -3.84 16.98 7.47
CA ALA A 10 -3.00 15.96 6.86
C ALA A 10 -3.72 14.61 6.95
N VAL A 11 -3.68 13.84 5.86
CA VAL A 11 -4.24 12.49 5.82
C VAL A 11 -3.13 11.48 5.59
N LYS A 12 -3.25 10.32 6.24
CA LYS A 12 -2.42 9.16 5.94
C LYS A 12 -3.06 8.34 4.83
N SER A 13 -2.25 7.62 4.07
CA SER A 13 -2.75 6.65 3.09
C SER A 13 -3.48 5.48 3.75
N ASN A 14 -4.21 4.74 2.92
CA ASN A 14 -4.80 3.46 3.27
C ASN A 14 -3.74 2.52 3.89
N CYS A 15 -4.13 1.76 4.92
CA CYS A 15 -3.26 0.81 5.60
C CYS A 15 -2.79 -0.36 4.73
N SER A 16 -3.57 -0.76 3.72
CA SER A 16 -3.19 -1.86 2.82
C SER A 16 -1.94 -1.53 2.01
N ILE A 17 -1.82 -0.32 1.47
CA ILE A 17 -0.65 0.05 0.66
C ILE A 17 0.64 0.14 1.49
N GLN A 18 0.52 0.34 2.81
CA GLN A 18 1.68 0.39 3.71
C GLN A 18 2.40 -0.95 3.80
N SER A 19 1.74 -2.05 3.43
CA SER A 19 2.35 -3.39 3.43
C SER A 19 3.33 -3.63 2.27
N TYR A 20 3.31 -2.81 1.21
CA TYR A 20 4.21 -3.00 0.06
C TYR A 20 4.82 -1.72 -0.52
N VAL A 21 4.14 -0.58 -0.47
CA VAL A 21 4.64 0.68 -1.06
C VAL A 21 5.95 1.14 -0.43
N PRO A 22 6.15 1.12 0.90
CA PRO A 22 7.44 1.48 1.50
C PRO A 22 8.58 0.58 1.04
N ALA A 23 8.33 -0.72 0.86
CA ALA A 23 9.34 -1.66 0.37
C ALA A 23 9.68 -1.45 -1.12
N LEU A 24 8.71 -1.00 -1.93
CA LEU A 24 8.92 -0.69 -3.34
C LEU A 24 9.55 0.67 -3.57
N HIS A 25 9.32 1.65 -2.69
CA HIS A 25 9.80 3.01 -2.86
C HIS A 25 11.32 3.13 -3.11
N PRO A 26 12.22 2.52 -2.30
CA PRO A 26 13.66 2.60 -2.56
C PRO A 26 14.08 1.82 -3.81
N LEU A 27 13.21 0.96 -4.37
CA LEU A 27 13.49 0.21 -5.59
C LEU A 27 13.03 0.94 -6.86
N LYS A 28 12.38 2.11 -6.74
CA LYS A 28 11.89 2.88 -7.90
C LYS A 28 13.01 3.29 -8.86
N GLU A 29 14.24 3.48 -8.39
CA GLU A 29 15.37 3.88 -9.23
C GLU A 29 15.72 2.83 -10.31
N TYR A 30 15.26 1.58 -10.12
CA TYR A 30 15.43 0.49 -11.08
C TYR A 30 14.34 0.47 -12.17
N GLY A 31 13.43 1.46 -12.17
CA GLY A 31 12.34 1.59 -13.13
C GLY A 31 11.25 0.55 -12.91
N ILE A 32 10.46 0.69 -11.83
CA ILE A 32 9.33 -0.24 -11.60
C ILE A 32 8.25 0.01 -12.67
N THR A 33 7.89 -1.02 -13.43
CA THR A 33 6.91 -0.90 -14.52
C THR A 33 5.55 -1.52 -14.19
N LYS A 34 5.55 -2.64 -13.45
CA LYS A 34 4.33 -3.36 -13.06
C LYS A 34 4.42 -3.86 -11.63
N VAL A 35 3.31 -3.80 -10.92
CA VAL A 35 3.13 -4.35 -9.57
C VAL A 35 1.84 -5.17 -9.54
N LEU A 36 1.95 -6.42 -9.10
CA LEU A 36 0.82 -7.23 -8.66
C LEU A 36 0.97 -7.45 -7.16
N ALA A 37 -0.01 -7.02 -6.37
CA ALA A 37 0.00 -7.23 -4.92
C ALA A 37 -1.26 -7.96 -4.45
N CYS A 38 -1.08 -9.07 -3.73
CA CYS A 38 -2.16 -9.71 -2.99
C CYS A 38 -2.01 -9.33 -1.52
N THR A 39 -2.98 -8.59 -0.98
CA THR A 39 -2.98 -8.16 0.43
C THR A 39 -3.82 -9.10 1.29
N TYR A 40 -3.26 -9.50 2.42
CA TYR A 40 -3.88 -10.33 3.45
C TYR A 40 -4.07 -9.45 4.68
N GLN A 41 -5.28 -8.92 4.81
CA GLN A 41 -5.59 -7.88 5.78
C GLN A 41 -6.23 -8.48 7.02
N ALA A 42 -5.72 -8.10 8.19
CA ALA A 42 -6.28 -8.44 9.49
C ALA A 42 -7.71 -7.90 9.69
N ILE A 43 -8.41 -8.51 10.65
CA ILE A 43 -9.79 -8.14 11.02
C ILE A 43 -9.87 -6.79 11.75
N SER A 44 -8.81 -6.35 12.43
CA SER A 44 -8.75 -5.03 13.06
C SER A 44 -8.84 -3.88 12.04
N GLY A 45 -8.46 -4.12 10.78
CA GLY A 45 -8.66 -3.17 9.67
C GLY A 45 -10.13 -2.86 9.35
N ALA A 46 -11.05 -3.74 9.76
CA ALA A 46 -12.49 -3.51 9.68
C ALA A 46 -13.10 -3.03 11.02
N GLY A 47 -12.27 -2.77 12.04
CA GLY A 47 -12.72 -2.47 13.40
C GLY A 47 -13.37 -3.67 14.10
N LYS A 48 -12.95 -4.89 13.75
CA LYS A 48 -13.54 -6.14 14.24
C LYS A 48 -12.55 -6.96 15.07
N THR A 49 -13.11 -7.89 15.84
CA THR A 49 -12.43 -8.91 16.64
C THR A 49 -13.05 -10.27 16.33
N PHE A 50 -12.42 -11.38 16.73
CA PHE A 50 -13.02 -12.71 16.54
C PHE A 50 -14.35 -12.88 17.29
N GLU A 51 -14.53 -12.17 18.40
CA GLU A 51 -15.79 -12.17 19.15
C GLU A 51 -16.93 -11.46 18.38
N SER A 52 -16.61 -10.38 17.66
CA SER A 52 -17.57 -9.57 16.90
C SER A 52 -17.72 -9.96 15.42
N TRP A 53 -16.93 -10.95 14.98
CA TRP A 53 -16.95 -11.50 13.62
C TRP A 53 -16.55 -13.00 13.62
N PRO A 54 -17.36 -13.88 14.23
CA PRO A 54 -17.06 -15.30 14.35
C PRO A 54 -16.94 -16.02 13.00
N GLU A 55 -17.60 -15.53 11.94
CA GLU A 55 -17.55 -16.08 10.58
C GLU A 55 -16.15 -15.99 9.93
N MET A 56 -15.23 -15.23 10.52
CA MET A 56 -13.83 -15.20 10.10
C MET A 56 -13.04 -16.39 10.61
N VAL A 57 -13.44 -17.05 11.71
CA VAL A 57 -12.68 -18.18 12.28
C VAL A 57 -12.60 -19.31 11.25
N ASP A 58 -11.38 -19.76 10.96
CA ASP A 58 -11.10 -20.80 9.96
C ASP A 58 -11.62 -20.48 8.54
N ASN A 59 -11.65 -19.19 8.18
CA ASN A 59 -12.19 -18.74 6.90
C ASN A 59 -11.36 -17.59 6.31
N LEU A 60 -11.47 -17.37 4.99
CA LEU A 60 -11.03 -16.15 4.33
C LEU A 60 -12.16 -15.51 3.53
N ILE A 61 -12.11 -14.18 3.40
CA ILE A 61 -13.04 -13.44 2.54
C ILE A 61 -12.24 -12.77 1.43
N PRO A 62 -12.37 -13.22 0.16
CA PRO A 62 -11.61 -12.69 -0.97
C PRO A 62 -12.24 -11.41 -1.53
N PHE A 63 -12.70 -10.51 -0.66
CA PHE A 63 -13.31 -9.24 -1.05
C PHE A 63 -13.29 -8.23 0.10
N ILE A 64 -12.85 -7.01 -0.20
CA ILE A 64 -12.95 -5.85 0.68
C ILE A 64 -13.40 -4.66 -0.18
N GLY A 65 -14.59 -4.13 0.08
CA GLY A 65 -15.21 -3.10 -0.76
C GLY A 65 -14.35 -1.85 -0.96
N GLY A 66 -14.04 -1.52 -2.21
CA GLY A 66 -13.26 -0.35 -2.62
C GLY A 66 -11.77 -0.40 -2.26
N GLU A 67 -11.28 -1.52 -1.72
CA GLU A 67 -9.92 -1.63 -1.22
C GLU A 67 -8.90 -1.85 -2.34
N GLU A 68 -9.28 -2.59 -3.38
CA GLU A 68 -8.45 -2.81 -4.57
C GLU A 68 -8.21 -1.50 -5.33
N GLU A 69 -9.28 -0.75 -5.62
CA GLU A 69 -9.18 0.56 -6.29
C GLU A 69 -8.27 1.53 -5.52
N LYS A 70 -8.43 1.62 -4.19
CA LYS A 70 -7.55 2.45 -3.35
C LYS A 70 -6.10 1.95 -3.39
N SER A 71 -5.90 0.64 -3.34
CA SER A 71 -4.56 0.04 -3.38
C SER A 71 -3.88 0.25 -4.73
N GLU A 72 -4.64 0.38 -5.81
CA GLU A 72 -4.11 0.67 -7.14
C GLU A 72 -3.81 2.16 -7.35
N GLN A 73 -4.65 3.05 -6.80
CA GLN A 73 -4.57 4.50 -7.08
C GLN A 73 -3.73 5.29 -6.07
N GLU A 74 -3.81 4.98 -4.77
CA GLU A 74 -3.11 5.75 -3.75
C GLU A 74 -1.57 5.71 -3.86
N PRO A 75 -0.91 4.59 -4.25
CA PRO A 75 0.54 4.58 -4.45
C PRO A 75 0.98 5.59 -5.52
N LEU A 76 0.19 5.75 -6.59
CA LEU A 76 0.47 6.71 -7.66
C LEU A 76 0.39 8.15 -7.16
N LYS A 77 -0.52 8.43 -6.22
CA LYS A 77 -0.60 9.74 -5.56
C LYS A 77 0.59 9.98 -4.63
N VAL A 78 1.02 8.96 -3.87
CA VAL A 78 2.20 9.02 -3.00
C VAL A 78 3.48 9.27 -3.80
N TRP A 79 3.58 8.66 -4.98
CA TRP A 79 4.74 8.78 -5.87
C TRP A 79 4.63 9.89 -6.91
N GLY A 80 3.52 10.64 -6.90
CA GLY A 80 3.30 11.78 -7.77
C GLY A 80 4.06 13.02 -7.30
N HIS A 81 3.67 14.17 -7.84
CA HIS A 81 4.27 15.46 -7.52
C HIS A 81 3.20 16.55 -7.46
N ILE A 82 3.58 17.72 -6.94
CA ILE A 82 2.69 18.87 -6.83
C ILE A 82 2.90 19.77 -8.05
N GLU A 83 1.82 20.10 -8.75
CA GLU A 83 1.78 21.15 -9.77
C GLU A 83 0.68 22.15 -9.41
N GLY A 84 1.07 23.40 -9.17
CA GLY A 84 0.14 24.44 -8.71
C GLY A 84 -0.49 24.08 -7.36
N ASP A 85 -1.81 23.91 -7.34
CA ASP A 85 -2.62 23.58 -6.17
C ASP A 85 -3.10 22.12 -6.13
N LYS A 86 -2.54 21.26 -6.99
CA LYS A 86 -2.96 19.87 -7.16
C LYS A 86 -1.81 18.89 -7.05
N ILE A 87 -2.14 17.68 -6.61
CA ILE A 87 -1.26 16.52 -6.72
C ILE A 87 -1.54 15.88 -8.08
N ILE A 88 -0.49 15.74 -8.88
CA ILE A 88 -0.52 15.00 -10.13
C ILE A 88 0.02 13.60 -9.82
N ASN A 89 -0.81 12.59 -10.01
CA ASN A 89 -0.42 11.19 -9.78
C ASN A 89 0.68 10.77 -10.75
N ALA A 90 1.56 9.88 -10.29
CA ALA A 90 2.48 9.18 -11.17
C ALA A 90 1.73 8.37 -12.22
N SER A 91 2.26 8.30 -13.44
CA SER A 91 1.71 7.49 -14.54
C SER A 91 2.16 6.03 -14.51
N GLU A 92 3.23 5.74 -13.76
CA GLU A 92 3.81 4.41 -13.60
C GLU A 92 4.15 4.15 -12.13
N PRO A 93 4.17 2.87 -11.70
CA PRO A 93 3.89 1.65 -12.46
C PRO A 93 2.40 1.38 -12.69
N SER A 94 2.09 0.44 -13.59
CA SER A 94 0.76 -0.18 -13.60
C SER A 94 0.62 -1.11 -12.39
N ILE A 95 -0.40 -0.87 -11.56
CA ILE A 95 -0.65 -1.63 -10.33
C ILE A 95 -1.97 -2.37 -10.47
N THR A 96 -1.97 -3.65 -10.12
CA THR A 96 -3.20 -4.43 -9.90
C THR A 96 -3.13 -5.10 -8.54
N THR A 97 -4.26 -5.19 -7.85
CA THR A 97 -4.29 -5.79 -6.51
C THR A 97 -5.44 -6.75 -6.31
N GLN A 98 -5.21 -7.74 -5.44
CA GLN A 98 -6.28 -8.50 -4.81
C GLN A 98 -6.26 -8.24 -3.31
N CYS A 99 -7.41 -7.92 -2.72
CA CYS A 99 -7.51 -7.59 -1.31
C CYS A 99 -8.39 -8.57 -0.55
N LEU A 100 -7.77 -9.35 0.35
CA LEU A 100 -8.41 -10.42 1.09
C LEU A 100 -8.43 -10.11 2.59
N ARG A 101 -9.53 -10.48 3.26
CA ARG A 101 -9.60 -10.50 4.72
C ARG A 101 -9.19 -11.89 5.21
N VAL A 102 -8.28 -11.94 6.18
CA VAL A 102 -7.76 -13.18 6.79
C VAL A 102 -8.00 -13.21 8.30
N PRO A 103 -8.04 -14.39 8.93
CA PRO A 103 -8.29 -14.54 10.36
C PRO A 103 -7.03 -14.27 11.17
N VAL A 104 -6.55 -13.03 11.09
CA VAL A 104 -5.42 -12.50 11.84
C VAL A 104 -5.90 -11.27 12.60
N SER A 105 -5.56 -11.18 13.89
CA SER A 105 -5.99 -10.06 14.75
C SER A 105 -5.48 -8.72 14.23
N ASP A 106 -4.17 -8.63 13.96
CA ASP A 106 -3.47 -7.41 13.60
C ASP A 106 -2.37 -7.64 12.56
N GLY A 107 -2.04 -6.56 11.84
CA GLY A 107 -1.02 -6.58 10.79
C GLY A 107 -1.59 -6.93 9.42
N HIS A 108 -1.07 -6.29 8.38
CA HIS A 108 -1.40 -6.60 7.00
C HIS A 108 -0.14 -7.13 6.33
N THR A 109 -0.28 -8.23 5.59
CA THR A 109 0.81 -8.81 4.81
C THR A 109 0.50 -8.65 3.34
N ALA A 110 1.52 -8.53 2.49
CA ALA A 110 1.36 -8.56 1.05
C ALA A 110 2.31 -9.56 0.41
N ALA A 111 1.80 -10.33 -0.55
CA ALA A 111 2.62 -11.00 -1.54
C ALA A 111 2.73 -10.08 -2.77
N VAL A 112 3.96 -9.73 -3.17
CA VAL A 112 4.21 -8.69 -4.17
C VAL A 112 5.06 -9.26 -5.30
N PHE A 113 4.59 -9.10 -6.52
CA PHE A 113 5.33 -9.40 -7.75
C PHE A 113 5.58 -8.08 -8.46
N VAL A 114 6.85 -7.85 -8.81
CA VAL A 114 7.29 -6.57 -9.35
C VAL A 114 8.15 -6.78 -10.59
N SER A 115 7.88 -5.97 -11.61
CA SER A 115 8.68 -5.90 -12.84
C SER A 115 9.48 -4.60 -12.88
N PHE A 116 10.70 -4.68 -13.41
CA PHE A 116 11.64 -3.58 -13.49
C PHE A 116 12.15 -3.42 -14.92
N ASP A 117 12.47 -2.20 -15.33
CA ASP A 117 13.24 -1.92 -16.54
C ASP A 117 14.64 -2.50 -16.42
N LYS A 118 15.31 -2.23 -15.28
CA LYS A 118 16.62 -2.80 -14.95
C LYS A 118 16.53 -3.59 -13.67
N LYS A 119 16.20 -4.89 -13.79
CA LYS A 119 16.03 -5.79 -12.65
C LYS A 119 17.27 -5.76 -11.72
N PRO A 120 17.12 -5.31 -10.45
CA PRO A 120 18.20 -5.37 -9.47
C PRO A 120 18.51 -6.80 -9.07
N SER A 121 19.74 -7.03 -8.62
CA SER A 121 20.09 -8.30 -7.98
C SER A 121 19.39 -8.41 -6.61
N LYS A 122 19.30 -9.63 -6.07
CA LYS A 122 18.78 -9.84 -4.71
C LYS A 122 19.57 -9.05 -3.67
N ASP A 123 20.89 -8.99 -3.80
CA ASP A 123 21.75 -8.30 -2.85
C ASP A 123 21.57 -6.78 -2.92
N ASP A 124 21.36 -6.23 -4.12
CA ASP A 124 21.01 -4.82 -4.29
C ASP A 124 19.67 -4.49 -3.62
N ILE A 125 18.65 -5.34 -3.80
CA ILE A 125 17.34 -5.18 -3.14
C ILE A 125 17.51 -5.18 -1.62
N LEU A 126 18.21 -6.18 -1.07
CA LEU A 126 18.42 -6.30 0.38
C LEU A 126 19.22 -5.11 0.94
N LYS A 127 20.19 -4.61 0.19
CA LYS A 127 20.94 -3.41 0.56
C LYS A 127 20.04 -2.18 0.57
N LYS A 128 19.25 -1.95 -0.49
CA LYS A 128 18.32 -0.82 -0.59
C LYS A 128 17.29 -0.80 0.52
N TRP A 129 16.78 -1.97 0.94
CA TRP A 129 15.88 -2.07 2.08
C TRP A 129 16.55 -1.80 3.43
N ARG A 130 17.83 -2.14 3.58
CA ARG A 130 18.57 -1.88 4.83
C ARG A 130 18.94 -0.41 4.97
N ASP A 131 19.24 0.25 3.86
CA ASP A 131 19.77 1.62 3.82
C ASP A 131 18.66 2.69 3.75
N PHE A 132 17.39 2.29 3.61
CA PHE A 132 16.21 3.15 3.55
C PHE A 132 15.60 3.37 4.95
#